data_AF-J3GK82-F1
#
_entry.id   AF-J3GK82-F1
#
_cell.length_a   1.000
_cell.length_b   1.000
_cell.length_c   1.000
_cell.angle_alpha   90.00
_cell.angle_beta   90.00
_cell.angle_gamma   90.00
#
_symmetry.space_group_name_H-M   'P 1'
#
loop_
_entity.id
_entity.type
_entity.pdbx_description
1 polymer ?
#
loop_
_entity_poly.entity_id
_entity_poly.type
_entity_poly.pdbx_seq_one_letter_code
_entity_poly.pdbx_strand_id
1 'polypeptide(L)'
;MPMHPQSSPLPYFDPTVFTRHNRFLHTFMQDNQAWFCAQDLGRLMGKPLNERLTLKLDPDQRRTVCLLKDGKTVETLMVSESGMYALLVHHFVPENRNLRQWLSNEVIPSLRDAKSAPVDNLPSLSSLNWAGVSVPLLHYQHHAWIKWRDMPELMQVQRPFPIAGTCR
;
A
#
# COMPACT_ATOMS: atom_id res chain seq x y z
N MET A 1 7.88 -43.30 -16.14
CA MET A 1 8.26 -41.89 -15.95
C MET A 1 7.47 -41.36 -14.77
N PRO A 2 8.08 -41.05 -13.61
CA PRO A 2 7.33 -40.47 -12.51
C PRO A 2 7.00 -39.01 -12.85
N MET A 3 5.72 -38.65 -12.77
CA MET A 3 5.31 -37.26 -12.85
C MET A 3 5.67 -36.58 -11.54
N HIS A 4 6.63 -35.67 -11.56
CA HIS A 4 6.79 -34.71 -10.47
C HIS A 4 5.58 -33.76 -10.50
N PRO A 5 4.83 -33.62 -9.39
CA PRO A 5 3.78 -32.61 -9.32
C PRO A 5 4.46 -31.24 -9.34
N GLN A 6 4.13 -30.43 -10.33
CA GLN A 6 4.50 -29.02 -10.35
C GLN A 6 3.80 -28.36 -9.15
N SER A 7 4.55 -28.13 -8.08
CA SER A 7 4.12 -27.30 -6.96
C SER A 7 4.02 -25.87 -7.44
N SER A 8 2.83 -25.44 -7.86
CA SER A 8 2.49 -24.02 -7.97
C SER A 8 2.85 -23.40 -6.61
N PRO A 9 3.79 -22.42 -6.54
CA PRO A 9 4.06 -21.78 -5.27
C PRO A 9 2.75 -21.10 -4.84
N LEU A 10 2.24 -21.50 -3.68
CA LEU A 10 1.15 -20.76 -3.04
C LEU A 10 1.53 -19.27 -3.05
N PRO A 11 0.61 -18.34 -3.37
CA PRO A 11 0.92 -16.92 -3.30
C PRO A 11 1.40 -16.60 -1.89
N TYR A 12 2.69 -16.29 -1.76
CA TYR A 12 3.28 -15.89 -0.51
C TYR A 12 3.34 -14.36 -0.45
N PHE A 13 3.35 -13.82 0.77
CA PHE A 13 3.51 -12.40 1.01
C PHE A 13 4.93 -12.10 1.48
N ASP A 14 5.51 -11.03 0.93
CA ASP A 14 6.76 -10.45 1.41
C ASP A 14 6.44 -9.44 2.52
N PRO A 15 6.87 -9.71 3.78
CA PRO A 15 6.58 -8.82 4.89
C PRO A 15 7.52 -7.62 4.92
N THR A 16 6.95 -6.46 5.24
CA THR A 16 7.69 -5.33 5.81
C THR A 16 7.93 -5.60 7.30
N VAL A 17 9.19 -5.48 7.72
CA VAL A 17 9.59 -5.76 9.10
C VAL A 17 9.84 -4.45 9.85
N PHE A 18 9.11 -4.27 10.94
CA PHE A 18 9.33 -3.17 11.88
C PHE A 18 10.03 -3.69 13.13
N THR A 19 10.90 -2.88 13.73
CA THR A 19 11.65 -3.28 14.93
C THR A 19 11.35 -2.34 16.09
N ARG A 20 11.05 -2.90 17.26
CA ARG A 20 10.86 -2.15 18.50
C ARG A 20 11.38 -2.95 19.69
N HIS A 21 12.24 -2.34 20.52
CA HIS A 21 12.81 -2.97 21.71
C HIS A 21 13.43 -4.35 21.44
N ASN A 22 14.21 -4.46 20.37
CA ASN A 22 14.83 -5.71 19.91
C ASN A 22 13.83 -6.85 19.60
N ARG A 23 12.59 -6.49 19.27
CA ARG A 23 11.55 -7.41 18.80
C ARG A 23 11.11 -6.98 17.41
N PHE A 24 10.94 -7.96 16.52
CA PHE A 24 10.49 -7.76 15.16
C PHE A 24 8.97 -7.87 15.07
N LEU A 25 8.38 -7.13 14.14
CA LEU A 25 6.98 -7.17 13.76
C LEU A 25 6.88 -7.30 12.25
N HIS A 26 6.51 -8.49 11.79
CA HIS A 26 6.25 -8.73 10.38
C HIS A 26 4.85 -8.28 10.01
N THR A 27 4.75 -7.50 8.94
CA THR A 27 3.49 -6.89 8.49
C THR A 27 3.42 -6.85 6.97
N PHE A 28 2.22 -6.78 6.41
CA PHE A 28 2.04 -6.42 5.01
C PHE A 28 0.73 -5.66 4.83
N MET A 29 0.57 -5.05 3.65
CA MET A 29 -0.63 -4.32 3.27
C MET A 29 -1.34 -5.09 2.15
N GLN A 30 -2.61 -5.41 2.35
CA GLN A 30 -3.46 -6.06 1.35
C GLN A 30 -4.82 -5.37 1.33
N ASP A 31 -5.34 -5.06 0.14
CA ASP A 31 -6.68 -4.45 -0.04
C ASP A 31 -6.89 -3.18 0.81
N ASN A 32 -5.82 -2.42 1.01
CA ASN A 32 -5.79 -1.18 1.81
C ASN A 32 -5.96 -1.39 3.33
N GLN A 33 -5.83 -2.63 3.78
CA GLN A 33 -5.85 -3.06 5.16
C GLN A 33 -4.47 -3.58 5.58
N ALA A 34 -4.00 -3.14 6.75
CA ALA A 34 -2.75 -3.62 7.33
C ALA A 34 -2.96 -4.96 8.04
N TRP A 35 -2.03 -5.88 7.84
CA TRP A 35 -2.00 -7.20 8.47
C TRP A 35 -0.73 -7.38 9.27
N PHE A 36 -0.87 -7.92 10.48
CA PHE A 36 0.19 -8.05 11.49
C PHE A 36 0.36 -9.51 11.91
N CYS A 37 1.60 -9.98 12.01
CA CYS A 37 1.89 -11.32 12.51
C CYS A 37 1.45 -11.45 13.98
N ALA A 38 0.53 -12.38 14.26
CA ALA A 38 -0.03 -12.58 15.59
C ALA A 38 1.05 -12.97 16.62
N GLN A 39 2.01 -13.81 16.21
CA GLN A 39 3.09 -14.24 17.10
C GLN A 39 3.99 -13.07 17.52
N ASP A 40 4.31 -12.18 16.58
CA ASP A 40 5.15 -11.02 16.82
C ASP A 40 4.42 -9.97 17.66
N LEU A 41 3.15 -9.73 17.35
CA LEU A 41 2.29 -8.84 18.12
C LEU A 41 2.18 -9.32 19.58
N GLY A 42 2.01 -10.62 19.80
CA GLY A 42 2.01 -11.20 21.14
C GLY A 42 3.32 -11.00 21.88
N ARG A 43 4.46 -11.18 21.20
CA ARG A 43 5.78 -10.85 21.78
C ARG A 43 5.85 -9.38 22.15
N LEU A 44 5.37 -8.45 21.32
CA LEU A 44 5.38 -7.02 21.64
C LEU A 44 4.44 -6.66 22.80
N MET A 45 3.29 -7.31 22.90
CA MET A 45 2.34 -7.16 24.01
C MET A 45 2.81 -7.81 25.32
N GLY A 46 3.93 -8.56 25.30
CA GLY A 46 4.43 -9.30 26.45
C GLY A 46 3.64 -10.56 26.79
N LYS A 47 2.74 -11.01 25.90
CA LYS A 47 1.91 -12.20 26.11
C LYS A 47 1.70 -12.96 24.80
N PRO A 48 1.94 -14.28 24.75
CA PRO A 48 1.69 -15.05 23.54
C PRO A 48 0.21 -15.00 23.16
N LEU A 49 -0.05 -14.60 21.91
CA LEU A 49 -1.38 -14.66 21.33
C LEU A 49 -1.62 -16.11 20.87
N ASN A 50 -2.18 -16.90 21.77
CA ASN A 50 -2.55 -18.28 21.48
C ASN A 50 -3.72 -18.33 20.48
N GLU A 51 -3.84 -19.43 19.72
CA GLU A 51 -4.93 -19.65 18.78
C GLU A 51 -6.31 -19.40 19.39
N ARG A 52 -6.52 -19.80 20.65
CA ARG A 52 -7.78 -19.55 21.37
C ARG A 52 -8.12 -18.07 21.55
N LEU A 53 -7.12 -17.20 21.71
CA LEU A 53 -7.35 -15.76 21.83
C LEU A 53 -7.69 -15.16 20.48
N THR A 54 -7.01 -15.60 19.43
CA THR A 54 -7.31 -15.17 18.06
C THR A 54 -8.64 -15.74 17.55
N LEU A 55 -9.11 -16.88 18.09
CA LEU A 55 -10.43 -17.44 17.79
C LEU A 55 -11.58 -16.55 18.26
N LYS A 56 -11.36 -15.67 19.24
CA LYS A 56 -12.34 -14.69 19.70
C LYS A 56 -12.49 -13.49 18.76
N LEU A 57 -11.54 -13.31 17.84
CA LEU A 57 -11.65 -12.29 16.81
C LEU A 57 -12.66 -12.73 15.75
N ASP A 58 -13.24 -11.74 15.08
CA ASP A 58 -14.16 -12.01 13.98
C ASP A 58 -13.41 -12.65 12.78
N PRO A 59 -14.09 -13.41 11.91
CA PRO A 59 -13.45 -14.07 10.77
C PRO A 59 -12.72 -13.13 9.80
N ASP A 60 -13.12 -11.86 9.70
CA ASP A 60 -12.46 -10.82 8.89
C ASP A 60 -11.19 -10.26 9.58
N GLN A 61 -11.07 -10.43 10.88
CA GLN A 61 -9.98 -9.89 11.69
C GLN A 61 -8.75 -10.79 11.77
N ARG A 62 -8.87 -12.04 11.32
CA ARG A 62 -7.77 -13.01 11.31
C ARG A 62 -7.70 -13.73 9.97
N ARG A 63 -6.49 -14.09 9.58
CA ARG A 63 -6.27 -14.91 8.39
C ARG A 63 -4.96 -15.66 8.52
N THR A 64 -4.91 -16.88 8.02
CA THR A 64 -3.66 -17.62 7.86
C THR A 64 -3.12 -17.41 6.45
N VAL A 65 -1.86 -17.00 6.34
CA VAL A 65 -1.19 -16.76 5.05
C VAL A 65 0.21 -17.36 5.05
N CYS A 66 0.71 -17.66 3.85
CA CYS A 66 2.11 -18.01 3.63
C CYS A 66 2.96 -16.74 3.61
N LEU A 67 3.85 -16.56 4.60
CA LEU A 67 4.72 -15.39 4.71
C LEU A 67 6.18 -15.78 4.42
N LEU A 68 6.91 -14.99 3.63
CA LEU A 68 8.34 -15.20 3.44
C LEU A 68 9.11 -14.68 4.66
N LYS A 69 9.68 -15.59 5.45
CA LYS A 69 10.52 -15.29 6.63
C LYS A 69 11.89 -15.91 6.45
N ASP A 70 12.95 -15.10 6.47
CA ASP A 70 14.34 -15.55 6.35
C ASP A 70 14.58 -16.50 5.14
N GLY A 71 13.94 -16.18 4.00
CA GLY A 71 14.03 -16.99 2.78
C GLY A 71 13.19 -18.28 2.77
N LYS A 72 12.38 -18.53 3.80
CA LYS A 72 11.47 -19.67 3.87
C LYS A 72 10.02 -19.19 3.95
N THR A 73 9.15 -19.84 3.18
CA THR A 73 7.71 -19.60 3.26
C THR A 73 7.16 -20.32 4.48
N VAL A 74 6.60 -19.58 5.43
CA VAL A 74 6.05 -20.11 6.68
C VAL A 74 4.58 -19.71 6.80
N GLU A 75 3.72 -20.69 7.04
CA GLU A 75 2.32 -20.45 7.35
C GLU A 75 2.21 -19.68 8.68
N THR A 76 1.65 -18.47 8.61
CA THR A 76 1.62 -17.52 9.72
C THR A 76 0.21 -16.99 9.90
N LEU A 77 -0.26 -17.00 11.15
CA LEU A 77 -1.49 -16.35 11.55
C LEU A 77 -1.30 -14.83 11.59
N MET A 78 -2.10 -14.13 10.81
CA MET A 78 -2.12 -12.69 10.69
C MET A 78 -3.40 -12.13 11.30
N VAL A 79 -3.29 -10.94 11.87
CA VAL A 79 -4.38 -10.18 12.46
C VAL A 79 -4.50 -8.87 11.69
N SER A 80 -5.72 -8.48 11.35
CA SER A 80 -5.97 -7.20 10.69
C SER A 80 -5.75 -6.01 11.62
N GLU A 81 -5.75 -4.80 11.07
CA GLU A 81 -5.74 -3.55 11.85
C GLU A 81 -6.89 -3.51 12.88
N SER A 82 -8.11 -3.88 12.50
CA SER A 82 -9.26 -3.91 13.41
C SER A 82 -9.08 -4.95 14.52
N GLY A 83 -8.61 -6.16 14.18
CA GLY A 83 -8.32 -7.21 15.16
C GLY A 83 -7.19 -6.83 16.12
N MET A 84 -6.16 -6.12 15.64
CA MET A 84 -5.07 -5.61 16.47
C MET A 84 -5.60 -4.64 17.53
N TYR A 85 -6.47 -3.70 17.16
CA TYR A 85 -7.11 -2.82 18.14
C TYR A 85 -8.00 -3.57 19.13
N ALA A 86 -8.79 -4.55 18.66
CA ALA A 86 -9.60 -5.39 19.53
C ALA A 86 -8.73 -6.11 20.58
N LEU A 87 -7.61 -6.69 20.17
CA LEU A 87 -6.66 -7.34 21.08
C LEU A 87 -6.07 -6.38 22.11
N LEU A 88 -5.68 -5.17 21.70
CA LEU A 88 -5.13 -4.15 22.61
C LEU A 88 -6.17 -3.68 23.65
N VAL A 89 -7.44 -3.61 23.27
CA VAL A 89 -8.54 -3.23 24.18
C VAL A 89 -8.89 -4.38 25.12
N HIS A 90 -9.06 -5.60 24.61
CA HIS A 90 -9.41 -6.77 25.43
C HIS A 90 -8.29 -7.20 26.36
N HIS A 91 -7.03 -6.97 25.98
CA HIS A 91 -5.85 -7.27 26.78
C HIS A 91 -5.10 -5.99 27.12
N PHE A 92 -5.83 -5.09 27.80
CA PHE A 92 -5.28 -3.84 28.25
C PHE A 92 -4.16 -4.07 29.27
N VAL A 93 -2.95 -3.70 28.86
CA VAL A 93 -1.78 -3.58 29.73
C VAL A 93 -1.34 -2.11 29.62
N PRO A 94 -1.11 -1.39 30.73
CA PRO A 94 -0.74 0.02 30.67
C PRO A 94 0.55 0.25 29.87
N GLU A 95 1.50 -0.69 29.89
CA GLU A 95 2.70 -0.65 29.04
C GLU A 95 2.39 -0.69 27.52
N ASN A 96 1.23 -1.23 27.12
CA ASN A 96 0.81 -1.32 25.72
C ASN A 96 0.26 0.01 25.16
N ARG A 97 0.13 1.07 25.97
CA ARG A 97 -0.24 2.41 25.45
C ARG A 97 0.76 2.92 24.42
N ASN A 98 2.05 2.75 24.73
CA ASN A 98 3.14 3.12 23.84
C ASN A 98 3.19 2.22 22.60
N LEU A 99 2.83 0.93 22.76
CA LEU A 99 2.71 0.01 21.63
C LEU A 99 1.59 0.43 20.67
N ARG A 100 0.40 0.76 21.22
CA ARG A 100 -0.72 1.27 20.43
C ARG A 100 -0.33 2.53 19.66
N GLN A 101 0.27 3.51 20.33
CA GLN A 101 0.70 4.76 19.68
C GLN A 101 1.71 4.49 18.57
N TRP A 102 2.69 3.62 18.82
CA TRP A 102 3.67 3.23 17.81
C TRP A 102 3.02 2.55 16.59
N LEU A 103 2.09 1.61 16.81
CA LEU A 103 1.36 0.94 15.73
C LEU A 103 0.52 1.93 14.90
N SER A 104 -0.24 2.80 15.57
CA SER A 104 -1.15 3.75 14.92
C SER A 104 -0.44 4.90 14.22
N ASN A 105 0.63 5.43 14.82
CA ASN A 105 1.25 6.68 14.35
C ASN A 105 2.49 6.45 13.48
N GLU A 106 3.15 5.30 13.61
CA GLU A 106 4.38 5.01 12.86
C GLU A 106 4.19 3.85 11.89
N VAL A 107 3.77 2.67 12.38
CA VAL A 107 3.74 1.45 11.58
C VAL A 107 2.69 1.52 10.47
N ILE A 108 1.43 1.83 10.81
CA ILE A 108 0.34 1.87 9.84
C ILE A 108 0.56 2.96 8.78
N PRO A 109 0.90 4.21 9.14
CA PRO A 109 1.23 5.23 8.15
C PRO A 109 2.38 4.82 7.24
N SER A 110 3.49 4.32 7.81
CA SER A 110 4.64 3.86 7.02
C SER A 110 4.28 2.76 6.03
N LEU A 111 3.40 1.82 6.41
CA LEU A 111 2.89 0.78 5.51
C LEU A 111 2.01 1.36 4.39
N ARG A 112 1.18 2.36 4.70
CA ARG A 112 0.32 3.02 3.70
C ARG A 112 1.14 3.84 2.71
N ASP A 113 2.16 4.54 3.19
CA ASP A 113 3.07 5.33 2.36
C ASP A 113 3.93 4.43 1.46
N ALA A 114 4.44 3.31 1.98
CA ALA A 114 5.21 2.35 1.20
C ALA A 114 4.40 1.75 0.02
N LYS A 115 3.09 1.53 0.22
CA LYS A 115 2.19 1.11 -0.87
C LYS A 115 1.84 2.28 -1.82
N SER A 116 1.76 3.50 -1.29
CA SER A 116 1.38 4.70 -2.04
C SER A 116 2.53 5.34 -2.81
N ALA A 117 3.71 4.69 -2.82
CA ALA A 117 4.80 4.98 -3.73
C ALA A 117 4.81 4.04 -4.96
N PRO A 118 3.76 4.00 -5.82
CA PRO A 118 4.03 3.66 -7.20
C PRO A 118 4.85 4.80 -7.80
N VAL A 119 5.81 4.45 -8.65
CA VAL A 119 6.59 5.38 -9.48
C VAL A 119 5.67 6.37 -10.25
N ASP A 120 4.39 6.02 -10.40
CA ASP A 120 3.33 6.81 -11.04
C ASP A 120 2.89 8.07 -10.27
N ASN A 121 3.24 8.21 -8.99
CA ASN A 121 2.90 9.38 -8.18
C ASN A 121 4.01 10.45 -8.16
N LEU A 122 5.13 10.23 -8.84
CA LEU A 122 6.12 11.28 -9.03
C LEU A 122 5.57 12.32 -10.02
N PRO A 123 5.64 13.64 -9.71
CA PRO A 123 5.35 14.65 -10.71
C PRO A 123 6.32 14.46 -11.88
N SER A 124 5.81 14.00 -13.02
CA SER A 124 6.59 13.86 -14.25
C SER A 124 6.13 14.87 -15.29
N LEU A 125 7.09 15.45 -16.00
CA LEU A 125 6.81 16.40 -17.07
C LEU A 125 6.96 15.69 -18.42
N SER A 126 5.97 15.85 -19.29
CA SER A 126 6.06 15.48 -20.70
C SER A 126 5.64 16.64 -21.60
N SER A 127 5.78 16.47 -22.91
CA SER A 127 5.32 17.44 -23.90
C SER A 127 4.27 16.81 -24.82
N LEU A 128 3.13 17.48 -25.01
CA LEU A 128 2.11 17.13 -25.99
C LEU A 128 2.17 18.09 -27.17
N ASN A 129 2.26 17.54 -28.39
CA ASN A 129 2.12 18.34 -29.61
C ASN A 129 0.64 18.46 -29.95
N TRP A 130 0.11 19.68 -29.89
CA TRP A 130 -1.30 19.96 -30.14
C TRP A 130 -1.45 21.12 -31.12
N ALA A 131 -2.03 20.83 -32.29
CA ALA A 131 -2.25 21.79 -33.37
C ALA A 131 -0.97 22.56 -33.82
N GLY A 132 0.20 21.94 -33.68
CA GLY A 132 1.50 22.55 -34.03
C GLY A 132 2.19 23.29 -32.88
N VAL A 133 1.58 23.34 -31.69
CA VAL A 133 2.16 23.90 -30.46
C VAL A 133 2.58 22.78 -29.52
N SER A 134 3.78 22.88 -28.94
CA SER A 134 4.26 21.94 -27.91
C SER A 134 3.85 22.42 -26.52
N VAL A 135 3.01 21.66 -25.84
CA VAL A 135 2.41 21.99 -24.54
C VAL A 135 3.06 21.14 -23.45
N PRO A 136 3.60 21.75 -22.38
CA PRO A 136 4.10 20.99 -21.24
C PRO A 136 2.92 20.38 -20.44
N LEU A 137 2.96 19.07 -20.23
CA LEU A 137 2.03 18.33 -19.39
C LEU A 137 2.71 17.92 -18.08
N LEU A 138 2.06 18.22 -16.96
CA LEU A 138 2.41 17.66 -15.66
C LEU A 138 1.53 16.43 -15.40
N HIS A 139 2.13 15.25 -15.28
CA HIS A 139 1.42 14.08 -14.80
C HIS A 139 1.48 14.00 -13.28
N TYR A 140 0.32 13.88 -12.66
CA TYR A 140 0.20 13.68 -11.22
C TYR A 140 -1.08 12.89 -10.91
N GLN A 141 -0.96 11.83 -10.11
CA GLN A 141 -2.07 10.96 -9.71
C GLN A 141 -2.95 10.50 -10.90
N HIS A 142 -2.33 10.01 -11.99
CA HIS A 142 -3.00 9.56 -13.22
C HIS A 142 -3.75 10.65 -14.02
N HIS A 143 -3.60 11.92 -13.66
CA HIS A 143 -4.13 13.05 -14.43
C HIS A 143 -3.00 13.83 -15.10
N ALA A 144 -3.24 14.28 -16.33
CA ALA A 144 -2.35 15.18 -17.05
C ALA A 144 -2.87 16.62 -16.95
N TRP A 145 -2.05 17.50 -16.40
CA TRP A 145 -2.38 18.89 -16.12
C TRP A 145 -1.64 19.81 -17.11
N ILE A 146 -2.37 20.74 -17.71
CA ILE A 146 -1.81 21.84 -18.51
C ILE A 146 -1.82 23.09 -17.64
N LYS A 147 -0.79 23.94 -17.74
CA LYS A 147 -0.80 25.24 -17.07
C LYS A 147 -1.96 26.06 -17.60
N TRP A 148 -2.84 26.52 -16.71
CA TRP A 148 -4.02 27.31 -17.09
C TRP A 148 -3.69 28.56 -17.94
N ARG A 149 -2.50 29.15 -17.73
CA ARG A 149 -2.01 30.30 -18.52
C ARG A 149 -1.80 30.00 -20.01
N ASP A 150 -1.58 28.73 -20.36
CA ASP A 150 -1.33 28.31 -21.75
C ASP A 150 -2.67 28.08 -22.50
N MET A 151 -3.80 27.96 -21.78
CA MET A 151 -5.13 27.68 -22.34
C MET A 151 -5.60 28.72 -23.38
N PRO A 152 -5.42 30.05 -23.20
CA PRO A 152 -5.83 31.03 -24.20
C PRO A 152 -5.11 30.91 -25.54
N GLU A 153 -3.82 30.54 -25.53
CA GLU A 153 -3.05 30.31 -26.76
C GLU A 153 -3.55 29.04 -27.45
N LEU A 154 -3.78 27.97 -26.68
CA LEU A 154 -4.32 26.72 -27.18
C LEU A 154 -5.68 26.93 -27.87
N MET A 155 -6.62 27.62 -27.24
CA MET A 155 -7.95 27.86 -27.84
C MET A 155 -7.91 28.68 -29.14
N GLN A 156 -6.84 29.43 -29.40
CA GLN A 156 -6.69 30.19 -30.66
C GLN A 156 -6.26 29.32 -31.84
N VAL A 157 -5.46 28.27 -31.60
CA VAL A 157 -4.97 27.38 -32.65
C VAL A 157 -6.07 26.51 -33.26
N GLN A 158 -7.19 26.32 -32.54
CA GLN A 158 -8.35 25.58 -33.06
C GLN A 158 -9.21 26.35 -34.06
N ARG A 159 -8.95 27.65 -34.29
CA ARG A 159 -9.70 28.37 -35.32
C ARG A 159 -9.20 27.90 -36.69
N PRO A 160 -10.06 27.29 -37.54
CA PRO A 160 -9.70 27.10 -38.93
C PRO A 160 -9.35 28.48 -39.47
N PHE A 161 -8.13 28.66 -39.97
CA PHE A 161 -7.81 29.87 -40.72
C PHE A 161 -8.89 30.02 -41.79
N PRO A 162 -9.63 31.15 -41.86
CA PRO A 162 -10.49 31.37 -43.01
C PRO A 162 -9.53 31.42 -44.21
N ILE A 163 -9.65 30.43 -45.09
CA ILE A 163 -8.94 30.42 -46.36
C ILE A 163 -9.41 31.70 -47.06
N ALA A 164 -8.53 32.70 -47.11
CA ALA A 164 -8.77 33.90 -47.90
C ALA A 164 -8.90 33.44 -49.34
N GLY A 165 -10.14 33.33 -49.82
CA GLY A 165 -10.47 33.00 -51.19
C GLY A 165 -9.92 34.09 -52.10
N THR A 166 -8.74 33.84 -52.65
CA THR A 166 -8.21 34.56 -53.80
C THR A 166 -8.58 33.80 -55.05
N CYS A 167 -9.54 34.31 -55.83
CA CYS A 167 -9.74 34.10 -57.27
C CYS A 167 -10.81 35.13 -57.69
N ARG A 168 -10.42 36.28 -58.24
CA ARG A 168 -10.12 36.58 -59.66
C ARG A 168 -11.34 36.44 -60.57
#